data_AF-A0A5A5U2R7-F1
#
_entry.id   AF-A0A5A5U2R7-F1
#
_cell.length_a   1.000
_cell.length_b   1.000
_cell.length_c   1.000
_cell.angle_alpha   90.00
_cell.angle_beta   90.00
_cell.angle_gamma   90.00
#
_symmetry.space_group_name_H-M   'P 1'
#
loop_
_entity.id
_entity.type
_entity.pdbx_description
1 polymer ?
#
loop_
_entity_poly.entity_id
_entity_poly.type
_entity_poly.pdbx_seq_one_letter_code
_entity_poly.pdbx_strand_id
1 'polypeptide(L)'
;MDIQDYMNRLPRPEKTYAEKESTMFYVYVFNLVMDELVRRKLTNRRAINYVLSYTTHGNKTRAYQETHPMASKRTANVNANKYSKRFDVYVAQSMSMHLVYKGRLALALAVKYINVNGIERYVNKLILELWKGD
;
A
#
# COMPACT_ATOMS: atom_id res chain seq x y z
N MET A 1 10.10 15.12 -1.59
CA MET A 1 10.68 13.80 -1.91
C MET A 1 9.63 12.96 -2.62
N ASP A 2 9.95 12.30 -3.74
CA ASP A 2 9.02 11.34 -4.37
C ASP A 2 8.90 10.12 -3.43
N ILE A 3 7.70 9.54 -3.31
CA ILE A 3 7.49 8.27 -2.63
C ILE A 3 8.40 7.21 -3.23
N GLN A 4 8.60 7.23 -4.54
CA GLN A 4 9.52 6.32 -5.20
C GLN A 4 10.96 6.51 -4.69
N ASP A 5 11.38 7.74 -4.41
CA ASP A 5 12.69 8.03 -3.82
C ASP A 5 12.78 7.52 -2.37
N TYR A 6 11.75 7.77 -1.55
CA TYR A 6 11.67 7.23 -0.19
C TYR A 6 11.75 5.69 -0.20
N MET A 7 10.97 5.07 -1.09
CA MET A 7 10.95 3.62 -1.29
C MET A 7 12.30 3.07 -1.72
N ASN A 8 13.03 3.79 -2.57
CA ASN A 8 14.37 3.41 -3.00
C ASN A 8 15.42 3.57 -1.89
N ARG A 9 15.17 4.42 -0.88
CA ARG A 9 16.04 4.59 0.30
C ARG A 9 15.86 3.50 1.35
N LEU A 10 14.71 2.83 1.37
CA LEU A 10 14.47 1.72 2.28
C LEU A 10 15.24 0.48 1.81
N PRO A 11 15.88 -0.28 2.71
CA PRO A 11 16.51 -1.56 2.34
C PRO A 11 15.47 -2.49 1.70
N ARG A 12 15.89 -3.55 1.01
CA ARG A 12 14.90 -4.51 0.49
C ARG A 12 14.19 -5.18 1.67
N PRO A 13 12.85 -5.35 1.61
CA PRO A 13 12.12 -5.97 2.71
C PRO A 13 12.60 -7.42 2.87
N GLU A 14 12.77 -7.85 4.12
CA GLU A 14 13.19 -9.23 4.45
C GLU A 14 12.18 -10.29 4.00
N LYS A 15 10.91 -9.89 3.82
CA LYS A 15 9.83 -10.74 3.34
C LYS A 15 9.11 -10.09 2.17
N THR A 16 8.72 -10.91 1.23
CA THR A 16 7.84 -10.53 0.12
C THR A 16 6.45 -10.18 0.63
N TYR A 17 5.70 -9.48 -0.21
CA TYR A 17 4.29 -9.16 0.06
C TYR A 17 3.45 -10.43 0.29
N ALA A 18 3.59 -11.43 -0.60
CA ALA A 18 2.87 -12.70 -0.51
C ALA A 18 3.14 -13.43 0.83
N GLU A 19 4.37 -13.38 1.34
CA GLU A 19 4.70 -13.94 2.65
C GLU A 19 4.06 -13.15 3.80
N LYS A 20 3.95 -11.83 3.69
CA LYS A 20 3.31 -10.98 4.71
C LYS A 20 1.79 -11.11 4.72
N GLU A 21 1.15 -11.32 3.57
CA GLU A 21 -0.30 -11.57 3.50
C GLU A 21 -0.74 -12.80 4.31
N SER A 22 0.16 -13.75 4.58
CA SER A 22 -0.13 -14.87 5.48
C SER A 22 -0.12 -14.49 6.98
N THR A 23 0.45 -13.34 7.34
CA THR A 23 0.58 -12.92 8.74
C THR A 23 -0.68 -12.18 9.19
N MET A 24 -1.44 -12.77 10.11
CA MET A 24 -2.70 -12.20 10.63
C MET A 24 -2.56 -10.74 11.11
N PHE A 25 -1.46 -10.39 11.80
CA PHE A 25 -1.21 -9.00 12.23
C PHE A 25 -1.03 -8.04 11.06
N TYR A 26 -0.36 -8.47 9.98
CA TYR A 26 -0.18 -7.65 8.79
C TYR A 26 -1.52 -7.42 8.11
N VAL A 27 -2.26 -8.50 7.81
CA VAL A 27 -3.58 -8.42 7.16
C VAL A 27 -4.53 -7.52 7.96
N TYR A 28 -4.57 -7.69 9.27
CA TYR A 28 -5.45 -6.90 10.13
C TYR A 28 -5.09 -5.41 10.11
N VAL A 29 -3.82 -5.06 10.36
CA VAL A 29 -3.38 -3.65 10.36
C VAL A 29 -3.52 -3.05 8.96
N PHE A 30 -3.17 -3.80 7.91
CA PHE A 30 -3.29 -3.38 6.53
C PHE A 30 -4.73 -3.02 6.17
N ASN A 31 -5.68 -3.91 6.46
CA ASN A 31 -7.09 -3.67 6.17
C ASN A 31 -7.61 -2.45 6.92
N LEU A 32 -7.33 -2.31 8.23
CA LEU A 32 -7.77 -1.16 8.99
C LEU A 32 -7.22 0.17 8.45
N VAL A 33 -5.93 0.21 8.11
CA VAL A 33 -5.30 1.40 7.56
C VAL A 33 -5.88 1.74 6.19
N MET A 34 -5.99 0.76 5.30
CA MET A 34 -6.51 0.97 3.95
C MET A 34 -7.97 1.39 3.95
N ASP A 35 -8.80 0.79 4.80
CA ASP A 35 -10.21 1.14 4.96
C ASP A 35 -10.38 2.58 5.43
N GLU A 36 -9.56 3.00 6.38
CA GLU A 36 -9.54 4.37 6.88
C GLU A 36 -9.11 5.36 5.79
N LEU A 37 -8.12 5.02 4.96
CA LEU A 37 -7.70 5.86 3.83
C LEU A 37 -8.78 5.95 2.74
N VAL A 38 -9.51 4.86 2.49
CA VAL A 38 -10.67 4.85 1.59
C VAL A 38 -11.80 5.72 2.14
N ARG A 39 -12.10 5.61 3.44
CA ARG A 39 -13.11 6.46 4.12
C ARG A 39 -12.78 7.94 3.98
N ARG A 40 -11.50 8.30 4.07
CA ARG A 40 -10.97 9.66 3.87
C ARG A 40 -10.87 10.10 2.41
N LYS A 41 -11.21 9.23 1.45
CA LYS A 41 -11.09 9.48 0.01
C LYS A 41 -9.66 9.79 -0.45
N LEU A 42 -8.65 9.32 0.30
CA LEU A 42 -7.23 9.44 -0.08
C LEU A 42 -6.81 8.32 -1.04
N THR A 43 -7.51 7.19 -1.02
CA THR A 43 -7.37 6.10 -1.98
C THR A 43 -8.71 5.40 -2.23
N ASN A 44 -8.71 4.34 -3.04
CA ASN A 44 -9.87 3.48 -3.29
C ASN A 44 -9.47 2.01 -3.41
N ARG A 45 -10.46 1.11 -3.30
CA ARG A 45 -10.25 -0.35 -3.39
C ARG A 45 -9.55 -0.78 -4.68
N ARG A 46 -9.84 -0.13 -5.81
CA ARG A 46 -9.22 -0.47 -7.09
C ARG A 46 -7.74 -0.11 -7.12
N ALA A 47 -7.37 1.05 -6.58
CA ALA A 47 -5.98 1.46 -6.42
C ALA A 47 -5.22 0.53 -5.47
N ILE A 48 -5.83 0.14 -4.35
CA ILE A 48 -5.27 -0.85 -3.41
C ILE A 48 -5.01 -2.17 -4.15
N ASN A 49 -6.03 -2.77 -4.75
CA ASN A 49 -5.88 -4.05 -5.46
C ASN A 49 -4.85 -4.00 -6.60
N TYR A 50 -4.74 -2.84 -7.27
CA TYR A 50 -3.74 -2.64 -8.31
C TYR A 50 -2.34 -2.69 -7.72
N VAL A 51 -2.10 -2.03 -6.58
CA VAL A 51 -0.82 -2.07 -5.88
C VAL A 51 -0.50 -3.50 -5.44
N LEU A 52 -1.45 -4.22 -4.84
CA LEU A 52 -1.22 -5.59 -4.38
C LEU A 52 -0.84 -6.51 -5.55
N SER A 53 -1.62 -6.49 -6.63
CA SER A 53 -1.32 -7.27 -7.83
C SER A 53 0.02 -6.87 -8.47
N TYR A 54 0.32 -5.57 -8.51
CA TYR A 54 1.60 -5.07 -9.05
C TYR A 54 2.78 -5.55 -8.21
N THR A 55 2.68 -5.51 -6.89
CA THR A 55 3.74 -5.97 -5.98
C THR A 55 3.91 -7.49 -6.01
N THR A 56 2.83 -8.24 -6.25
CA THR A 56 2.88 -9.71 -6.37
C THR A 56 3.51 -10.16 -7.68
N HIS A 57 3.18 -9.48 -8.79
CA HIS A 57 3.59 -9.93 -10.13
C HIS A 57 4.80 -9.18 -10.71
N GLY A 58 5.19 -8.04 -10.12
CA GLY A 58 6.23 -7.16 -10.67
C GLY A 58 5.88 -6.55 -12.03
N ASN A 59 4.61 -6.57 -12.44
CA ASN A 59 4.17 -6.17 -13.78
C ASN A 59 2.95 -5.25 -13.73
N LYS A 60 3.15 -3.97 -14.10
CA LYS A 60 2.11 -2.93 -14.08
C LYS A 60 0.96 -3.24 -15.05
N THR A 61 1.28 -3.75 -16.25
CA THR A 61 0.28 -4.05 -17.28
C THR A 61 -0.63 -5.18 -16.81
N ARG A 62 -0.06 -6.24 -16.23
CA ARG A 62 -0.84 -7.34 -15.64
C ARG A 62 -1.74 -6.85 -14.51
N ALA A 63 -1.20 -6.08 -13.56
CA ALA A 63 -1.98 -5.53 -12.45
C ALA A 63 -3.11 -4.60 -12.89
N TYR A 64 -2.87 -3.83 -13.96
CA TYR A 64 -3.91 -2.99 -14.54
C TYR A 64 -5.04 -3.83 -15.15
N GLN A 65 -4.72 -4.90 -15.88
CA GLN A 65 -5.73 -5.80 -16.45
C GLN A 65 -6.58 -6.48 -15.38
N GLU A 66 -5.95 -6.97 -14.31
CA GLU A 66 -6.65 -7.65 -13.22
C GLU A 66 -7.62 -6.73 -12.47
N THR A 67 -7.31 -5.44 -12.39
CA THR A 67 -8.16 -4.44 -11.73
C THR A 67 -9.12 -3.69 -12.65
N HIS A 68 -8.89 -3.77 -13.96
CA HIS A 68 -9.73 -3.19 -15.01
C HIS A 68 -10.01 -4.28 -16.05
N PRO A 69 -10.86 -5.28 -15.72
CA PRO A 69 -11.05 -6.47 -16.56
C PRO A 69 -11.61 -6.18 -17.95
N MET A 70 -12.24 -5.02 -18.14
CA MET A 70 -12.73 -4.56 -19.45
C MET A 70 -11.61 -3.97 -20.35
N ALA A 71 -10.41 -3.73 -19.82
CA ALA A 71 -9.30 -3.19 -20.59
C ALA A 71 -8.62 -4.29 -21.41
N SER A 72 -8.59 -4.12 -22.73
CA SER A 72 -7.79 -4.98 -23.61
C SER A 72 -6.30 -4.93 -23.24
N LYS A 73 -5.52 -5.95 -23.64
CA LYS A 73 -4.06 -5.99 -23.40
C LYS A 73 -3.35 -4.74 -23.95
N ARG A 74 -3.77 -4.25 -25.12
CA ARG A 74 -3.24 -3.03 -25.73
C ARG A 74 -3.56 -1.80 -24.88
N THR A 75 -4.81 -1.66 -24.46
CA THR A 75 -5.27 -0.55 -23.61
C THR A 75 -4.55 -0.55 -22.27
N ALA A 76 -4.38 -1.72 -21.66
CA ALA A 76 -3.68 -1.86 -20.39
C ALA A 76 -2.21 -1.43 -20.49
N ASN A 77 -1.51 -1.81 -21.56
CA ASN A 77 -0.11 -1.45 -21.73
C ASN A 77 0.10 0.07 -21.83
N VAL A 78 -0.83 0.77 -22.50
CA VAL A 78 -0.80 2.24 -22.62
C VAL A 78 -1.16 2.91 -21.29
N ASN A 79 -2.20 2.41 -20.61
CA ASN A 79 -2.78 3.07 -19.44
C ASN A 79 -2.11 2.71 -18.11
N ALA A 80 -1.45 1.56 -18.00
CA ALA A 80 -0.85 1.10 -16.74
C ALA A 80 0.18 2.10 -16.19
N ASN A 81 1.01 2.68 -17.06
CA ASN A 81 1.98 3.69 -16.65
C ASN A 81 1.29 4.97 -16.14
N LYS A 82 0.26 5.47 -16.84
CA LYS A 82 -0.51 6.62 -16.40
C LYS A 82 -1.25 6.35 -15.08
N TYR A 83 -1.82 5.15 -14.94
CA TYR A 83 -2.52 4.73 -13.73
C TYR A 83 -1.58 4.63 -12.53
N SER A 84 -0.37 4.08 -12.73
CA SER A 84 0.67 4.00 -11.69
C SER A 84 1.12 5.36 -11.17
N LYS A 85 0.82 6.45 -11.90
CA LYS A 85 1.17 7.82 -11.53
C LYS A 85 0.03 8.61 -10.88
N ARG A 86 -1.10 7.97 -10.57
CA ARG A 86 -2.22 8.66 -9.92
C ARG A 86 -1.96 8.80 -8.42
N PHE A 87 -2.43 9.91 -7.84
CA PHE A 87 -2.30 10.19 -6.40
C PHE A 87 -2.86 9.08 -5.51
N ASP A 88 -4.06 8.57 -5.80
CA ASP A 88 -4.69 7.50 -5.02
C ASP A 88 -3.90 6.18 -5.06
N VAL A 89 -3.27 5.87 -6.19
CA VAL A 89 -2.37 4.72 -6.35
C VAL A 89 -1.07 4.95 -5.59
N TYR A 90 -0.52 6.15 -5.63
CA TYR A 90 0.67 6.50 -4.86
C TYR A 90 0.46 6.33 -3.35
N VAL A 91 -0.64 6.86 -2.80
CA VAL A 91 -0.97 6.71 -1.37
C VAL A 91 -1.08 5.24 -0.99
N ALA A 92 -1.78 4.44 -1.80
CA ALA A 92 -1.89 3.00 -1.56
C ALA A 92 -0.53 2.30 -1.61
N GLN A 93 0.33 2.65 -2.57
CA GLN A 93 1.66 2.07 -2.72
C GLN A 93 2.55 2.39 -1.50
N SER A 94 2.63 3.65 -1.07
CA SER A 94 3.45 4.05 0.07
C SER A 94 3.03 3.34 1.34
N MET A 95 1.71 3.32 1.60
CA MET A 95 1.17 2.73 2.82
C MET A 95 1.37 1.22 2.84
N SER A 96 1.12 0.55 1.70
CA SER A 96 1.33 -0.89 1.58
C SER A 96 2.78 -1.25 1.86
N MET A 97 3.71 -0.53 1.24
CA MET A 97 5.13 -0.79 1.41
C MET A 97 5.62 -0.48 2.83
N HIS A 98 5.24 0.66 3.41
CA HIS A 98 5.61 1.01 4.79
C HIS A 98 5.18 -0.07 5.79
N LEU A 99 3.99 -0.63 5.61
CA LEU A 99 3.50 -1.73 6.44
C LEU A 99 4.26 -3.03 6.21
N VAL A 100 4.68 -3.34 4.97
CA VAL A 100 5.49 -4.53 4.64
C VAL A 100 6.83 -4.51 5.38
N TYR A 101 7.44 -3.34 5.53
CA TYR A 101 8.68 -3.15 6.28
C TYR A 101 8.56 -3.40 7.79
N LYS A 102 7.35 -3.32 8.35
CA LYS A 102 7.17 -3.55 9.78
C LYS A 102 7.29 -5.03 10.11
N GLY A 103 8.16 -5.34 11.07
CA GLY A 103 8.27 -6.67 11.67
C GLY A 103 7.01 -7.09 12.45
N ARG A 104 6.93 -8.37 12.82
CA ARG A 104 5.76 -8.92 13.56
C ARG A 104 5.47 -8.17 14.86
N LEU A 105 6.51 -7.86 15.65
CA LEU A 105 6.36 -7.14 16.92
C LEU A 105 5.85 -5.71 16.70
N ALA A 106 6.37 -5.01 15.68
CA ALA A 106 5.92 -3.66 15.34
C ALA A 106 4.45 -3.65 14.89
N LEU A 107 4.01 -4.65 14.13
CA LEU A 107 2.61 -4.81 13.73
C LEU A 107 1.72 -5.14 14.94
N ALA A 108 2.16 -6.01 15.85
CA ALA A 108 1.42 -6.29 17.08
C ALA A 108 1.28 -5.04 17.97
N LEU A 109 2.34 -4.23 18.08
CA LEU A 109 2.29 -2.93 18.77
C LEU A 109 1.34 -1.94 18.08
N ALA A 110 1.30 -1.94 16.75
CA ALA A 110 0.33 -1.14 16.00
C ALA A 110 -1.11 -1.53 16.35
N VAL A 111 -1.42 -2.83 16.44
CA VAL A 111 -2.75 -3.30 16.89
C VAL A 111 -3.08 -2.76 18.28
N LYS A 112 -2.15 -2.89 19.25
CA LYS A 112 -2.33 -2.33 20.59
C LYS A 112 -2.57 -0.81 20.53
N TYR A 113 -1.80 -0.08 19.73
CA TYR A 113 -1.94 1.37 19.61
C TYR A 113 -3.27 1.79 18.99
N ILE A 114 -3.73 1.07 17.95
CA ILE A 114 -5.05 1.29 17.32
C ILE A 114 -6.16 1.08 18.35
N ASN A 115 -6.10 0.01 19.14
CA ASN A 115 -7.12 -0.29 20.14
C ASN A 115 -7.17 0.77 21.26
N VAL A 116 -6.03 1.35 21.63
CA VAL A 116 -5.95 2.35 22.71
C VAL A 116 -6.27 3.77 22.22
N ASN A 117 -5.75 4.17 21.05
CA ASN A 117 -5.76 5.56 20.59
C ASN A 117 -6.68 5.81 19.37
N GLY A 118 -7.27 4.76 18.82
CA GLY A 118 -8.11 4.81 17.64
C GLY A 118 -7.33 4.75 16.32
N ILE A 119 -8.00 4.24 15.28
CA ILE A 119 -7.42 4.09 13.94
C ILE A 119 -7.04 5.43 13.32
N GLU A 120 -7.81 6.50 13.58
CA GLU A 120 -7.57 7.81 12.98
C GLU A 120 -6.21 8.40 13.38
N ARG A 121 -5.88 8.33 14.68
CA ARG A 121 -4.61 8.81 15.23
C ARG A 121 -3.43 7.97 14.72
N TYR A 122 -3.62 6.66 14.64
CA TYR A 122 -2.61 5.77 14.08
C TYR A 122 -2.31 6.10 12.61
N VAL A 123 -3.35 6.26 11.79
CA VAL A 123 -3.18 6.62 10.36
C VAL A 123 -2.54 8.00 10.21
N ASN A 124 -2.92 8.98 11.03
CA ASN A 124 -2.23 10.30 11.02
C ASN A 124 -0.75 10.17 11.34
N LYS A 125 -0.39 9.36 12.34
CA LYS A 125 1.01 9.08 12.66
C LYS A 125 1.73 8.43 11.48
N LEU A 126 1.12 7.44 10.80
CA LEU A 126 1.71 6.81 9.63
C LEU A 126 1.92 7.79 8.46
N ILE A 127 0.94 8.64 8.19
CA ILE A 127 1.04 9.67 7.15
C ILE A 127 2.19 10.62 7.48
N LEU A 128 2.29 11.08 8.73
CA LEU A 128 3.40 11.93 9.16
C LEU A 128 4.75 11.22 9.08
N GLU A 129 4.85 9.95 9.47
CA GLU A 129 6.08 9.15 9.32
C GLU A 129 6.52 9.07 7.85
N LEU A 130 5.58 8.86 6.93
CA LEU A 130 5.86 8.81 5.49
C LEU A 130 6.26 10.16 4.89
N TRP A 131 5.68 11.25 5.38
CA TRP A 131 5.92 12.60 4.84
C TRP A 131 7.02 13.39 5.57
N LYS A 132 7.47 12.93 6.74
CA LYS A 132 8.65 13.45 7.47
C LYS A 132 9.97 12.84 7.02
N GLY A 133 9.99 12.06 5.93
CA GLY A 133 11.26 11.78 5.28
C GLY A 133 11.87 13.11 4.84
N ASP A 134 13.04 13.45 5.37
CA ASP A 134 13.84 14.62 4.98
C ASP A 134 14.26 14.56 3.49
#